data_AF-A0A1N7H7D4-F1
#
_entry.id   AF-A0A1N7H7D4-F1
#
_cell.length_a   1.000
_cell.length_b   1.000
_cell.length_c   1.000
_cell.angle_alpha   90.00
_cell.angle_beta   90.00
_cell.angle_gamma   90.00
#
_symmetry.space_group_name_H-M   'P 1'
#
loop_
_entity.id
_entity.type
_entity.pdbx_description
1 polymer ?
#
loop_
_entity_poly.entity_id
_entity_poly.type
_entity_poly.pdbx_seq_one_letter_code
_entity_poly.pdbx_strand_id
1 'polypeptide(L)'
;MQDWVEIDPSIRLDQRTERKNESHQHWAIKAALIDRLRSNSAYVGEIDDERKTEDLIGDIRCKLSKSPSDVPKRFVIEVQTNRSDKDVVDATRRHLRFGFAVYWVYQVDAANKRREAEAALTKYMSAPPSLGVASLPEGELRLGSPITWDEFDMQSPKMSCNELYIPTYARSAQCFNHGVFKIDDQRFTIYRFLNREALYVSWHGSDGQQTLPQTSPWSWPELSQRLKEGELSRISPVAGRP
;
A
#
# COMPACT_ATOMS: atom_id res chain seq x y z
N MET A 1 -5.37 -36.17 -30.75
CA MET A 1 -4.82 -36.90 -29.60
C MET A 1 -4.26 -35.85 -28.67
N GLN A 2 -4.80 -35.77 -27.46
CA GLN A 2 -4.55 -34.71 -26.48
C GLN A 2 -3.36 -35.13 -25.62
N ASP A 3 -2.27 -34.38 -25.68
CA ASP A 3 -1.11 -34.56 -24.81
C ASP A 3 -1.45 -34.04 -23.42
N TRP A 4 -1.58 -34.96 -22.47
CA TRP A 4 -1.68 -34.66 -21.05
C TRP A 4 -0.27 -34.38 -20.52
N VAL A 5 -0.04 -33.19 -20.00
CA VAL A 5 1.19 -32.87 -19.25
C VAL A 5 1.06 -33.52 -17.88
N GLU A 6 1.82 -34.58 -17.63
CA GLU A 6 2.03 -35.13 -16.30
C GLU A 6 2.79 -34.12 -15.43
N ILE A 7 2.17 -33.69 -14.34
CA ILE A 7 2.80 -32.84 -13.33
C ILE A 7 3.64 -33.73 -12.43
N ASP A 8 4.93 -33.42 -12.33
CA ASP A 8 5.91 -34.13 -11.50
C ASP A 8 5.44 -34.24 -10.03
N PRO A 9 5.28 -35.47 -9.50
CA PRO A 9 4.79 -35.70 -8.13
C PRO A 9 5.76 -35.22 -7.03
N SER A 10 6.96 -34.75 -7.39
CA SER A 10 7.93 -34.16 -6.48
C SER A 10 7.74 -32.66 -6.22
N ILE A 11 6.81 -31.98 -6.93
CA ILE A 11 6.30 -30.65 -6.53
C ILE A 11 5.36 -30.86 -5.32
N ARG A 12 5.95 -31.25 -4.20
CA ARG A 12 5.28 -31.16 -2.90
C ARG A 12 5.18 -29.68 -2.56
N LEU A 13 3.99 -29.11 -2.80
CA LEU A 13 3.49 -27.96 -2.05
C LEU A 13 3.91 -28.16 -0.59
N ASP A 14 4.61 -27.19 -0.01
CA ASP A 14 5.05 -27.26 1.38
C ASP A 14 3.81 -27.47 2.29
N GLN A 15 3.58 -28.74 2.68
CA GLN A 15 2.40 -29.20 3.42
C GLN A 15 2.42 -28.76 4.90
N ARG A 16 3.35 -27.88 5.31
CA ARG A 16 3.49 -27.43 6.71
C ARG A 16 2.89 -26.06 7.02
N THR A 17 2.26 -25.40 6.05
CA THR A 17 1.33 -24.32 6.38
C THR A 17 -0.09 -24.88 6.35
N GLU A 18 -0.58 -25.37 7.49
CA GLU A 18 -2.01 -25.60 7.66
C GLU A 18 -2.73 -24.25 7.37
N ARG A 19 -3.30 -24.11 6.17
CA ARG A 19 -4.16 -22.98 5.77
C ARG A 19 -5.43 -23.02 6.60
N LYS A 20 -5.38 -22.53 7.84
CA LYS A 20 -6.55 -22.36 8.68
C LYS A 20 -7.37 -21.18 8.14
N ASN A 21 -8.54 -21.51 7.55
CA ASN A 21 -9.75 -20.70 7.49
C ASN A 21 -10.06 -19.75 6.29
N GLU A 22 -9.75 -20.10 5.04
CA GLU A 22 -10.51 -19.52 3.91
C GLU A 22 -11.69 -20.43 3.51
N SER A 23 -12.87 -19.83 3.32
CA SER A 23 -14.07 -20.60 2.96
C SER A 23 -14.09 -20.92 1.46
N HIS A 24 -14.74 -22.02 1.08
CA HIS A 24 -14.95 -22.37 -0.34
C HIS A 24 -15.66 -21.24 -1.12
N GLN A 25 -16.58 -20.52 -0.47
CA GLN A 25 -17.27 -19.37 -1.06
C GLN A 25 -16.33 -18.21 -1.36
N HIS A 26 -15.36 -17.93 -0.47
CA HIS A 26 -14.34 -16.90 -0.69
C HIS A 26 -13.50 -17.21 -1.93
N TRP A 27 -13.04 -18.45 -2.08
CA TRP A 27 -12.31 -18.92 -3.26
C TRP A 27 -13.13 -18.85 -4.54
N ALA A 28 -14.38 -19.30 -4.50
CA ALA A 28 -15.24 -19.29 -5.67
C ALA A 28 -15.52 -17.87 -6.17
N ILE A 29 -15.67 -16.90 -5.25
CA ILE A 29 -15.82 -15.48 -5.62
C ILE A 29 -14.54 -14.94 -6.25
N LYS A 30 -13.35 -15.24 -5.67
CA LYS A 30 -12.06 -14.84 -6.25
C LYS A 30 -11.94 -15.36 -7.69
N ALA A 31 -12.20 -16.65 -7.90
CA ALA A 31 -12.13 -17.29 -9.22
C ALA A 31 -13.07 -16.64 -10.24
N ALA A 32 -14.34 -16.42 -9.86
CA ALA A 32 -15.32 -15.80 -10.75
C ALA A 32 -14.96 -14.35 -11.14
N LEU A 33 -14.35 -13.59 -10.21
CA LEU A 33 -13.84 -12.25 -10.50
C LEU A 33 -12.63 -12.29 -11.46
N ILE A 34 -11.70 -13.23 -11.26
CA ILE A 34 -10.55 -13.41 -12.16
C ILE A 34 -11.02 -13.78 -13.57
N ASP A 35 -11.94 -14.73 -13.71
CA ASP A 35 -12.47 -15.15 -15.00
C ASP A 35 -13.17 -13.98 -15.72
N ARG A 36 -13.94 -13.17 -14.98
CA ARG A 36 -14.57 -11.97 -15.53
C ARG A 36 -13.56 -10.93 -15.99
N LEU A 37 -12.48 -10.72 -15.25
CA LEU A 37 -11.43 -9.77 -15.63
C LEU A 37 -10.67 -10.26 -16.86
N ARG A 38 -10.29 -11.55 -16.90
CA ARG A 38 -9.54 -12.16 -18.02
C ARG A 38 -10.36 -12.29 -19.29
N SER A 39 -11.66 -12.49 -19.19
CA SER A 39 -12.56 -12.58 -20.35
C SER A 39 -12.87 -11.23 -20.99
N ASN A 40 -12.61 -10.12 -20.30
CA ASN A 40 -12.85 -8.79 -20.84
C ASN A 40 -11.60 -8.24 -21.54
N SER A 41 -11.67 -8.15 -22.87
CA SER A 41 -10.58 -7.70 -23.74
C SER A 41 -10.12 -6.25 -23.52
N ALA A 42 -10.85 -5.46 -22.73
CA ALA A 42 -10.42 -4.14 -22.30
C ALA A 42 -9.32 -4.19 -21.23
N TYR A 43 -9.19 -5.30 -20.49
CA TYR A 43 -8.14 -5.50 -19.49
C TYR A 43 -7.04 -6.38 -20.07
N VAL A 44 -5.86 -5.79 -20.29
CA VAL A 44 -4.68 -6.51 -20.77
C VAL A 44 -3.56 -6.33 -19.76
N GLY A 45 -2.97 -7.43 -19.29
CA GLY A 45 -1.84 -7.42 -18.36
C GLY A 45 -1.86 -8.58 -17.37
N GLU A 46 -1.20 -8.41 -16.23
CA GLU A 46 -1.09 -9.42 -15.18
C GLU A 46 -2.32 -9.36 -14.26
N ILE A 47 -2.98 -10.51 -14.05
CA ILE A 47 -4.09 -10.72 -13.12
C ILE A 47 -3.75 -11.97 -12.32
N ASP A 48 -3.31 -11.77 -11.08
CA ASP A 48 -2.81 -12.82 -10.19
C ASP A 48 -3.72 -12.96 -8.96
N ASP A 49 -3.90 -14.20 -8.49
CA ASP A 49 -4.48 -14.52 -7.19
C ASP A 49 -3.40 -14.52 -6.09
N GLU A 50 -3.76 -14.07 -4.89
CA GLU A 50 -2.96 -14.20 -3.65
C GLU A 50 -1.49 -13.75 -3.77
N ARG A 51 -1.23 -12.72 -4.59
CA ARG A 51 0.13 -12.17 -4.76
C ARG A 51 0.43 -11.09 -3.74
N LYS A 52 1.65 -11.13 -3.20
CA LYS A 52 2.20 -10.04 -2.41
C LYS A 52 2.22 -8.72 -3.20
N THR A 53 1.69 -7.67 -2.59
CA THR A 53 2.01 -6.26 -2.79
C THR A 53 3.00 -5.89 -1.69
N GLU A 54 4.28 -6.22 -1.90
CA GLU A 54 5.36 -6.10 -0.91
C GLU A 54 5.03 -6.86 0.42
N ASP A 55 4.41 -6.19 1.39
CA ASP A 55 4.11 -6.70 2.73
C ASP A 55 2.65 -7.13 2.96
N LEU A 56 1.79 -7.01 1.95
CA LEU A 56 0.38 -7.45 2.00
C LEU A 56 0.09 -8.46 0.90
N ILE A 57 -0.81 -9.40 1.16
CA ILE A 57 -1.36 -10.27 0.12
C ILE A 57 -2.78 -9.78 -0.15
N GLY A 58 -2.99 -9.21 -1.35
CA GLY A 58 -4.34 -8.95 -1.85
C GLY A 58 -4.94 -10.23 -2.39
N ASP A 59 -6.26 -10.37 -2.29
CA ASP A 59 -6.95 -11.57 -2.80
C ASP A 59 -6.79 -11.72 -4.32
N ILE A 60 -6.90 -10.60 -5.05
CA ILE A 60 -6.60 -10.50 -6.48
C ILE A 60 -5.75 -9.25 -6.71
N ARG A 61 -4.66 -9.37 -7.46
CA ARG A 61 -3.77 -8.27 -7.83
C ARG A 61 -3.74 -8.10 -9.34
N CYS A 62 -3.93 -6.87 -9.81
CA CYS A 62 -3.92 -6.53 -11.22
C CYS A 62 -2.85 -5.48 -11.54
N LYS A 63 -2.06 -5.75 -12.59
CA LYS A 63 -1.12 -4.81 -13.22
C LYS A 63 -1.36 -4.83 -14.72
N LEU A 64 -2.16 -3.88 -15.18
CA LEU A 64 -2.63 -3.82 -16.55
C LEU A 64 -1.77 -2.89 -17.40
N SER A 65 -1.40 -3.35 -18.60
CA SER A 65 -0.84 -2.51 -19.65
C SER A 65 -1.93 -1.71 -20.38
N LYS A 66 -3.16 -2.25 -20.44
CA LYS A 66 -4.35 -1.60 -20.99
C LYS A 66 -5.57 -1.81 -20.07
N SER A 67 -6.30 -0.73 -19.82
CA SER A 67 -7.56 -0.71 -19.07
C SER A 67 -8.50 0.37 -19.64
N PRO A 68 -9.82 0.29 -19.37
CA PRO A 68 -10.73 1.42 -19.53
C PRO A 68 -10.22 2.69 -18.83
N SER A 69 -10.61 3.87 -19.32
CA SER A 69 -10.10 5.16 -18.82
C SER A 69 -10.49 5.46 -17.36
N ASP A 70 -11.60 4.90 -16.92
CA ASP A 70 -12.16 5.00 -15.58
C ASP A 70 -11.63 3.91 -14.63
N VAL A 71 -10.81 2.97 -15.12
CA VAL A 71 -10.24 1.89 -14.30
C VAL A 71 -8.73 2.07 -14.13
N PRO A 72 -8.22 2.14 -12.88
CA PRO A 72 -6.80 2.21 -12.60
C PRO A 72 -6.02 1.06 -13.25
N LYS A 73 -4.81 1.32 -13.75
CA LYS A 73 -3.94 0.27 -14.31
C LYS A 73 -3.38 -0.67 -13.24
N ARG A 74 -3.33 -0.23 -11.99
CA ARG A 74 -2.82 -1.01 -10.86
C ARG A 74 -3.88 -1.01 -9.77
N PHE A 75 -4.43 -2.18 -9.46
CA PHE A 75 -5.42 -2.32 -8.42
C PHE A 75 -5.35 -3.69 -7.76
N VAL A 76 -5.93 -3.77 -6.57
CA VAL A 76 -6.22 -5.02 -5.88
C VAL A 76 -7.72 -5.13 -5.67
N ILE A 77 -8.21 -6.37 -5.59
CA ILE A 77 -9.55 -6.67 -5.12
C ILE A 77 -9.41 -7.45 -3.83
N GLU A 78 -10.09 -7.00 -2.79
CA GLU A 78 -10.17 -7.64 -1.48
C GLU A 78 -11.59 -8.17 -1.28
N VAL A 79 -11.72 -9.49 -1.14
CA VAL A 79 -13.01 -10.15 -0.98
C VAL A 79 -13.27 -10.41 0.50
N GLN A 80 -14.41 -9.97 1.00
CA GLN A 80 -14.77 -10.03 2.41
C GLN A 80 -15.99 -10.92 2.63
N THR A 81 -15.93 -11.74 3.67
CA THR A 81 -17.01 -12.63 4.12
C THR A 81 -17.41 -12.28 5.55
N ASN A 82 -18.47 -12.90 6.05
CA ASN A 82 -18.86 -12.78 7.47
C ASN A 82 -17.77 -13.21 8.47
N ARG A 83 -16.75 -13.95 8.03
CA ARG A 83 -15.63 -14.37 8.89
C ARG A 83 -14.39 -13.48 8.78
N SER A 84 -14.33 -12.58 7.81
CA SER A 84 -13.15 -11.72 7.59
C SER A 84 -12.95 -10.70 8.72
N ASP A 85 -11.73 -10.52 9.18
CA ASP A 85 -11.37 -9.66 10.32
C ASP A 85 -10.37 -8.55 9.95
N LYS A 86 -10.14 -8.32 8.65
CA LYS A 86 -9.24 -7.26 8.17
C LYS A 86 -9.75 -5.88 8.60
N ASP A 87 -8.86 -5.07 9.16
CA ASP A 87 -9.09 -3.63 9.32
C ASP A 87 -9.10 -2.99 7.92
N VAL A 88 -10.30 -2.63 7.46
CA VAL A 88 -10.52 -2.10 6.10
C VAL A 88 -9.75 -0.80 5.86
N VAL A 89 -9.61 0.07 6.87
CA VAL A 89 -8.95 1.38 6.72
C VAL A 89 -7.45 1.18 6.62
N ASP A 90 -6.86 0.38 7.52
CA ASP A 90 -5.42 0.08 7.48
C ASP A 90 -5.04 -0.69 6.21
N ALA A 91 -5.79 -1.72 5.84
CA ALA A 91 -5.53 -2.50 4.64
C ALA A 91 -5.63 -1.63 3.37
N THR A 92 -6.67 -0.79 3.26
CA THR A 92 -6.82 0.16 2.16
C THR A 92 -5.59 1.07 2.08
N ARG A 93 -5.24 1.72 3.19
CA ARG A 93 -4.08 2.62 3.26
C ARG A 93 -2.80 1.94 2.80
N ARG A 94 -2.54 0.72 3.26
CA ARG A 94 -1.32 -0.02 2.94
C ARG A 94 -1.26 -0.38 1.45
N HIS A 95 -2.36 -0.80 0.82
CA HIS A 95 -2.38 -1.03 -0.64
C HIS A 95 -2.17 0.26 -1.44
N LEU A 96 -2.88 1.33 -1.07
CA LEU A 96 -2.76 2.62 -1.73
C LEU A 96 -1.32 3.16 -1.66
N ARG A 97 -0.61 2.95 -0.55
CA ARG A 97 0.82 3.34 -0.39
C ARG A 97 1.73 2.74 -1.48
N PHE A 98 1.41 1.55 -1.99
CA PHE A 98 2.18 0.89 -3.06
C PHE A 98 1.66 1.22 -4.47
N GLY A 99 0.78 2.22 -4.59
CA GLY A 99 0.20 2.67 -5.85
C GLY A 99 -0.81 1.69 -6.43
N PHE A 100 -1.48 0.89 -5.59
CA PHE A 100 -2.60 0.05 -5.98
C PHE A 100 -3.91 0.67 -5.50
N ALA A 101 -4.82 0.96 -6.42
CA ALA A 101 -6.20 1.24 -6.06
C ALA A 101 -6.87 0.00 -5.44
N VAL A 102 -7.88 0.17 -4.61
CA VAL A 102 -8.49 -0.93 -3.85
C VAL A 102 -9.96 -1.05 -4.19
N TYR A 103 -10.37 -2.22 -4.64
CA TYR A 103 -11.77 -2.62 -4.69
C TYR A 103 -12.07 -3.53 -3.52
N TRP A 104 -13.09 -3.20 -2.73
CA TRP A 104 -13.61 -4.11 -1.70
C TRP A 104 -14.88 -4.75 -2.20
N VAL A 105 -14.96 -6.08 -2.14
CA VAL A 105 -16.13 -6.86 -2.56
C VAL A 105 -16.61 -7.69 -1.38
N TYR A 106 -17.85 -7.48 -0.96
CA TYR A 106 -18.45 -8.22 0.15
C TYR A 106 -19.37 -9.31 -0.38
N GLN A 107 -19.35 -10.48 0.25
CA GLN A 107 -20.40 -11.47 0.03
C GLN A 107 -21.77 -10.87 0.43
N VAL A 108 -22.84 -11.22 -0.29
CA VAL A 108 -24.18 -10.64 -0.06
C VAL A 108 -24.67 -10.80 1.39
N ASP A 109 -24.30 -11.91 2.04
CA ASP A 109 -24.63 -12.21 3.43
C ASP A 109 -23.79 -11.40 4.44
N ALA A 110 -22.71 -10.75 4.00
CA ALA A 110 -21.86 -9.87 4.79
C ALA A 110 -22.29 -8.39 4.73
N ALA A 111 -23.58 -8.12 4.48
CA ALA A 111 -24.13 -6.78 4.33
C ALA A 111 -23.88 -5.85 5.53
N ASN A 112 -23.88 -6.38 6.75
CA ASN A 112 -23.56 -5.58 7.95
C ASN A 112 -22.09 -5.13 7.94
N LYS A 113 -21.16 -6.04 7.63
CA LYS A 113 -19.73 -5.71 7.53
C LYS A 113 -19.45 -4.72 6.41
N ARG A 114 -20.17 -4.85 5.29
CA ARG A 114 -20.08 -3.88 4.19
C ARG A 114 -20.48 -2.48 4.68
N ARG A 115 -21.61 -2.36 5.39
CA ARG A 115 -22.06 -1.07 5.95
C ARG A 115 -21.10 -0.49 6.98
N GLU A 116 -20.55 -1.34 7.85
CA GLU A 116 -19.53 -0.95 8.82
C GLU A 116 -18.27 -0.43 8.13
N ALA A 117 -17.83 -1.10 7.07
CA ALA A 117 -16.68 -0.68 6.27
C ALA A 117 -16.93 0.63 5.51
N GLU A 118 -18.11 0.79 4.91
CA GLU A 118 -18.53 2.06 4.29
C GLU A 118 -18.48 3.20 5.30
N ALA A 119 -19.02 3.00 6.51
CA ALA A 119 -19.00 4.00 7.58
C ALA A 119 -17.58 4.30 8.09
N ALA A 120 -16.71 3.29 8.16
CA ALA A 120 -15.31 3.46 8.56
C ALA A 120 -14.52 4.26 7.52
N LEU A 121 -14.62 3.88 6.25
CA LEU A 121 -13.92 4.52 5.14
C LEU A 121 -14.43 5.95 4.85
N THR A 122 -15.73 6.21 4.99
CA THR A 122 -16.32 7.56 4.76
C THR A 122 -15.65 8.64 5.61
N LYS A 123 -15.14 8.30 6.80
CA LYS A 123 -14.42 9.24 7.67
C LYS A 123 -13.09 9.73 7.09
N TYR A 124 -12.56 9.02 6.11
CA TYR A 124 -11.24 9.25 5.50
C TYR A 124 -11.34 9.47 3.99
N MET A 125 -12.54 9.67 3.44
CA MET A 125 -12.73 9.82 2.00
C MET A 125 -13.46 11.11 1.66
N SER A 126 -13.10 11.71 0.53
CA SER A 126 -13.73 12.94 0.02
C SER A 126 -15.19 12.73 -0.41
N ALA A 127 -15.55 11.49 -0.74
CA ALA A 127 -16.92 11.06 -1.02
C ALA A 127 -17.18 9.67 -0.41
N PRO A 128 -18.44 9.33 -0.09
CA PRO A 128 -18.78 8.00 0.40
C PRO A 128 -18.36 6.91 -0.60
N PRO A 129 -17.64 5.86 -0.16
CA PRO A 129 -17.22 4.79 -1.05
C PRO A 129 -18.41 3.96 -1.52
N SER A 130 -18.36 3.49 -2.76
CA SER A 130 -19.27 2.47 -3.27
C SER A 130 -18.58 1.11 -3.23
N LEU A 131 -18.84 0.29 -2.20
CA LEU A 131 -18.22 -1.05 -2.09
C LEU A 131 -18.98 -2.09 -2.94
N GLY A 132 -18.26 -3.08 -3.42
CA GLY A 132 -18.77 -4.17 -4.26
C GLY A 132 -19.56 -5.22 -3.50
N VAL A 133 -20.30 -6.03 -4.25
CA VAL A 133 -21.08 -7.18 -3.77
C VAL A 133 -20.84 -8.39 -4.66
N ALA A 134 -20.74 -9.55 -4.05
CA ALA A 134 -20.68 -10.83 -4.73
C ALA A 134 -21.71 -11.81 -4.17
N SER A 135 -22.44 -12.45 -5.08
CA SER A 135 -23.25 -13.62 -4.81
C SER A 135 -23.30 -14.53 -6.02
N LEU A 136 -22.61 -15.67 -5.93
CA LEU A 136 -22.55 -16.63 -7.03
C LEU A 136 -23.90 -17.31 -7.32
N PRO A 137 -24.71 -17.71 -6.32
CA PRO A 137 -26.02 -18.33 -6.60
C PRO A 137 -26.98 -17.40 -7.34
N GLU A 138 -26.96 -16.11 -7.01
CA GLU A 138 -27.79 -15.07 -7.60
C GLU A 138 -27.14 -14.42 -8.84
N GLY A 139 -25.92 -14.84 -9.21
CA GLY A 139 -25.17 -14.30 -10.35
C GLY A 139 -24.72 -12.85 -10.18
N GLU A 140 -24.74 -12.31 -8.96
CA GLU A 140 -24.31 -10.94 -8.69
C GLU A 140 -22.79 -10.88 -8.52
N LEU A 141 -22.12 -10.08 -9.36
CA LEU A 141 -20.71 -9.73 -9.18
C LEU A 141 -20.55 -8.25 -9.52
N ARG A 142 -20.32 -7.41 -8.53
CA ARG A 142 -20.15 -5.96 -8.68
C ARG A 142 -18.92 -5.53 -7.90
N LEU A 143 -18.00 -4.83 -8.56
CA LEU A 143 -16.75 -4.37 -7.93
C LEU A 143 -16.92 -3.14 -7.04
N GLY A 144 -17.94 -2.31 -7.31
CA GLY A 144 -18.03 -0.97 -6.71
C GLY A 144 -17.12 0.03 -7.44
N SER A 145 -16.72 1.08 -6.73
CA SER A 145 -15.77 2.09 -7.21
C SER A 145 -14.37 1.76 -6.69
N PRO A 146 -13.31 2.00 -7.48
CA PRO A 146 -11.95 1.92 -6.96
C PRO A 146 -11.78 2.98 -5.90
N ILE A 147 -11.19 2.60 -4.76
CA ILE A 147 -10.67 3.57 -3.81
C ILE A 147 -9.25 3.91 -4.25
N THR A 148 -8.96 5.19 -4.46
CA THR A 148 -7.65 5.71 -4.84
C THR A 148 -7.05 6.61 -3.76
N TRP A 149 -5.75 6.90 -3.86
CA TRP A 149 -5.09 7.79 -2.89
C TRP A 149 -5.65 9.20 -2.96
N ASP A 150 -6.02 9.67 -4.15
CA ASP A 150 -6.56 11.02 -4.36
C ASP A 150 -7.94 11.23 -3.71
N GLU A 151 -8.67 10.15 -3.46
CA GLU A 151 -9.98 10.16 -2.79
C GLU A 151 -9.87 9.97 -1.28
N PHE A 152 -8.68 9.65 -0.77
CA PHE A 152 -8.42 9.43 0.65
C PHE A 152 -7.99 10.76 1.29
N ASP A 153 -8.89 11.39 2.06
CA ASP A 153 -8.63 12.62 2.82
C ASP A 153 -7.76 12.32 4.06
N MET A 154 -6.52 11.97 3.79
CA MET A 154 -5.45 11.94 4.79
C MET A 154 -4.47 13.06 4.48
N GLN A 155 -4.29 13.96 5.46
CA GLN A 155 -3.20 14.93 5.48
C GLN A 155 -1.84 14.24 5.27
N SER A 156 -1.32 14.31 4.04
CA SER A 156 -0.01 13.83 3.58
C SER A 156 0.33 12.35 3.85
N PRO A 157 0.95 11.65 2.90
CA PRO A 157 1.41 10.28 3.14
C PRO A 157 2.43 10.23 4.28
N LYS A 158 2.04 9.64 5.41
CA LYS A 158 2.96 9.03 6.38
C LYS A 158 3.55 7.76 5.76
N MET A 159 4.48 7.91 4.81
CA MET A 159 5.37 6.81 4.39
C MET A 159 6.48 6.71 5.43
N SER A 160 6.65 5.55 6.06
CA SER A 160 7.72 5.37 7.04
C SER A 160 9.08 5.43 6.34
N CYS A 161 10.12 5.99 6.97
CA CYS A 161 11.48 6.02 6.39
C CYS A 161 12.07 4.62 6.11
N ASN A 162 11.44 3.56 6.65
CA ASN A 162 11.79 2.17 6.40
C ASN A 162 11.39 1.72 4.98
N GLU A 163 10.44 2.42 4.35
CA GLU A 163 9.90 2.13 3.02
C GLU A 163 10.65 2.88 1.89
N LEU A 164 11.63 3.73 2.23
CA LEU A 164 12.64 4.21 1.27
C LEU A 164 13.63 3.09 0.97
N TYR A 165 13.29 2.23 0.00
CA TYR A 165 14.27 1.36 -0.66
C TYR A 165 15.23 2.22 -1.50
N ILE A 166 16.17 2.87 -0.82
CA ILE A 166 17.45 3.22 -1.42
C ILE A 166 18.29 1.97 -1.24
N PRO A 167 18.73 1.30 -2.32
CA PRO A 167 19.59 0.13 -2.23
C PRO A 167 20.71 0.39 -1.22
N THR A 168 20.90 -0.53 -0.27
CA THR A 168 21.88 -0.41 0.83
C THR A 168 23.29 -0.11 0.31
N TYR A 169 23.57 -0.49 -0.94
CA TYR A 169 24.82 -0.26 -1.66
C TYR A 169 25.00 1.15 -2.25
N ALA A 170 23.92 1.95 -2.39
CA ALA A 170 23.95 3.31 -2.92
C ALA A 170 23.80 4.41 -1.84
N ARG A 171 23.27 4.07 -0.65
CA ARG A 171 23.10 5.01 0.47
C ARG A 171 24.41 5.72 0.83
N SER A 172 25.52 4.99 0.91
CA SER A 172 26.82 5.56 1.29
C SER A 172 27.48 6.44 0.22
N ALA A 173 26.98 6.47 -1.02
CA ALA A 173 27.60 7.21 -2.12
C ALA A 173 26.81 8.46 -2.53
N GLN A 174 25.50 8.49 -2.32
CA GLN A 174 24.63 9.53 -2.91
C GLN A 174 23.65 10.20 -1.94
N CYS A 175 23.44 9.69 -0.73
CA CYS A 175 22.52 10.29 0.23
C CYS A 175 23.09 10.23 1.65
N PHE A 176 23.50 11.39 2.15
CA PHE A 176 24.08 11.57 3.47
C PHE A 176 22.97 11.85 4.49
N ASN A 177 22.74 10.93 5.43
CA ASN A 177 21.84 11.12 6.56
C ASN A 177 22.61 11.72 7.73
N HIS A 178 22.35 12.97 8.06
CA HIS A 178 23.08 13.71 9.09
C HIS A 178 22.59 13.43 10.52
N GLY A 179 21.60 12.54 10.69
CA GLY A 179 21.02 12.16 11.97
C GLY A 179 19.73 12.93 12.30
N VAL A 180 19.22 12.71 13.51
CA VAL A 180 17.95 13.27 13.99
C VAL A 180 18.22 14.51 14.85
N PHE A 181 17.46 15.56 14.60
CA PHE A 181 17.50 16.86 15.25
C PHE A 181 16.15 17.18 15.88
N LYS A 182 16.16 18.12 16.82
CA LYS A 182 14.99 18.74 17.44
C LYS A 182 15.02 20.24 17.19
N ILE A 183 13.87 20.79 16.83
CA ILE A 183 13.57 22.21 16.99
C ILE A 183 12.28 22.31 17.79
N ASP A 184 12.27 23.11 18.85
CA ASP A 184 11.17 23.18 19.82
C ASP A 184 10.81 21.75 20.32
N ASP A 185 9.63 21.26 19.94
CA ASP A 185 9.15 19.89 20.21
C ASP A 185 9.01 19.01 18.96
N GLN A 186 9.43 19.50 17.80
CA GLN A 186 9.40 18.75 16.55
C GLN A 186 10.74 18.09 16.27
N ARG A 187 10.68 16.79 15.96
CA ARG A 187 11.84 15.98 15.60
C ARG A 187 11.93 15.89 14.09
N PHE A 188 13.13 15.95 13.53
CA PHE A 188 13.34 15.81 12.09
C PHE A 188 14.71 15.18 11.76
N THR A 189 14.81 14.53 10.61
CA THR A 189 16.07 13.99 10.05
C THR A 189 16.52 14.89 8.91
N ILE A 190 17.82 15.19 8.84
CA ILE A 190 18.39 15.97 7.73
C ILE A 190 19.10 15.03 6.74
N TYR A 191 18.84 15.24 5.45
CA TYR A 191 19.47 14.53 4.35
C TYR A 191 20.14 15.51 3.38
N ARG A 192 21.26 15.07 2.79
CA ARG A 192 21.91 15.72 1.66
C ARG A 192 22.13 14.72 0.55
N PHE A 193 21.80 15.08 -0.69
CA PHE A 193 22.05 14.21 -1.85
C PHE A 193 23.30 14.68 -2.60
N LEU A 194 24.13 13.75 -3.07
CA LEU A 194 25.29 14.06 -3.89
C LEU A 194 24.84 14.80 -5.17
N ASN A 195 25.58 15.82 -5.57
CA ASN A 195 25.26 16.69 -6.72
C ASN A 195 23.94 17.48 -6.59
N ARG A 196 23.42 17.66 -5.36
CA ARG A 196 22.33 18.58 -5.08
C ARG A 196 22.75 19.54 -3.97
N GLU A 197 22.57 20.84 -4.21
CA GLU A 197 22.80 21.86 -3.20
C GLU A 197 21.67 21.92 -2.16
N ALA A 198 20.47 21.45 -2.54
CA ALA A 198 19.31 21.44 -1.66
C ALA A 198 19.48 20.46 -0.50
N LEU A 199 19.12 20.93 0.70
CA LEU A 199 18.91 20.10 1.88
C LEU A 199 17.50 19.52 1.86
N TYR A 200 17.35 18.34 2.44
CA TYR A 200 16.06 17.71 2.60
C TYR A 200 15.81 17.34 4.06
N VAL A 201 14.57 17.42 4.50
CA VAL A 201 14.15 17.09 5.86
C VAL A 201 13.01 16.08 5.85
N SER A 202 13.06 15.14 6.79
CA SER A 202 11.92 14.30 7.14
C SER A 202 11.48 14.64 8.55
N TRP A 203 10.22 15.00 8.73
CA TRP A 203 9.64 15.29 10.04
C TRP A 203 9.18 14.02 10.74
N HIS A 204 9.29 13.93 12.05
CA HIS A 204 8.87 12.78 12.83
C HIS A 204 7.53 13.09 13.51
N GLY A 205 6.58 12.18 13.36
CA GLY A 205 5.33 12.18 14.12
C GLY A 205 5.53 11.73 15.56
N SER A 206 4.52 11.98 16.41
CA SER A 206 4.46 11.49 17.79
C SER A 206 4.43 9.96 17.90
N ASP A 207 4.03 9.29 16.83
CA ASP A 207 4.04 7.83 16.64
C ASP A 207 5.43 7.28 16.25
N GLY A 208 6.45 8.13 16.18
CA GLY A 208 7.82 7.75 15.79
C GLY A 208 8.00 7.53 14.28
N GLN A 209 6.96 7.74 13.46
CA GLN A 209 7.07 7.66 12.01
C GLN A 209 7.73 8.92 11.45
N GLN A 210 8.37 8.82 10.30
CA GLN A 210 9.01 9.94 9.62
C GLN A 210 8.25 10.26 8.33
N THR A 211 8.23 11.51 7.89
CA THR A 211 7.76 11.87 6.54
C THR A 211 8.80 11.48 5.49
N LEU A 212 8.44 11.55 4.21
CA LEU A 212 9.43 11.54 3.14
C LEU A 212 10.34 12.77 3.24
N PRO A 213 11.61 12.66 2.78
CA PRO A 213 12.48 13.81 2.65
C PRO A 213 11.87 14.83 1.69
N GLN A 214 11.57 16.01 2.19
CA GLN A 214 11.11 17.17 1.42
C GLN A 214 12.20 18.23 1.43
N THR A 215 12.20 19.16 0.48
CA THR A 215 13.14 20.29 0.50
C THR A 215 13.05 20.99 1.86
N SER A 216 14.20 21.19 2.50
CA SER A 216 14.30 21.86 3.78
C SER A 216 13.66 23.25 3.69
N PRO A 217 12.85 23.66 4.69
CA PRO A 217 12.37 25.05 4.76
C PRO A 217 13.51 26.03 5.05
N TRP A 218 14.69 25.52 5.44
CA TRP A 218 15.88 26.30 5.73
C TRP A 218 16.97 26.05 4.70
N SER A 219 17.67 27.12 4.34
CA SER A 219 18.96 27.06 3.68
C SER A 219 20.05 26.51 4.60
N TRP A 220 21.18 26.09 4.03
CA TRP A 220 22.32 25.62 4.83
C TRP A 220 22.90 26.69 5.76
N PRO A 221 23.06 27.97 5.36
CA PRO A 221 23.49 29.02 6.26
C PRO A 221 22.58 29.19 7.49
N GLU A 222 21.26 29.22 7.29
CA GLU A 222 20.28 29.34 8.39
C GLU A 222 20.35 28.15 9.34
N LEU A 223 20.40 26.94 8.79
CA LEU A 223 20.50 25.73 9.59
C LEU A 223 21.81 25.66 10.40
N SER A 224 22.93 26.08 9.78
CA SER A 224 24.22 26.17 10.44
C SER A 224 24.21 27.21 11.57
N GLN A 225 23.56 28.36 11.36
CA GLN A 225 23.42 29.40 12.37
C GLN A 225 22.60 28.89 13.57
N ARG A 226 21.42 28.31 13.33
CA ARG A 226 20.57 27.75 14.40
C ARG A 226 21.24 26.62 15.20
N LEU A 227 22.09 25.82 14.55
CA LEU A 227 22.93 24.82 15.24
C LEU A 227 23.99 25.47 16.14
N LYS A 228 24.60 26.58 15.72
CA LYS A 228 25.59 27.31 16.54
C LYS A 228 24.95 28.05 17.71
N GLU A 229 23.74 28.56 17.52
CA GLU A 229 22.97 29.29 18.53
C GLU A 229 22.28 28.34 19.53
N GLY A 230 22.30 27.02 19.27
CA GLY A 230 21.72 26.01 20.16
C GLY A 230 20.20 25.87 20.05
N GLU A 231 19.57 26.56 19.10
CA GLU A 231 18.14 26.41 18.77
C GLU A 231 17.82 25.03 18.21
N LEU A 232 18.81 24.42 17.54
CA LEU A 232 18.74 23.05 17.05
C LEU A 232 19.58 22.13 17.92
N SER A 233 18.92 21.14 18.53
CA SER A 233 19.61 20.10 19.31
C SER A 233 19.64 18.79 18.54
N ARG A 234 20.81 18.15 18.51
CA ARG A 234 20.96 16.83 17.91
C ARG A 234 20.54 15.76 18.90
N ILE A 235 19.63 14.87 18.49
CA ILE A 235 19.06 13.82 19.34
C ILE A 235 19.66 12.43 19.01
N SER A 236 20.14 12.22 17.78
CA SER A 236 20.71 10.94 17.33
C SER A 236 21.99 11.13 16.51
N PRO A 237 22.97 10.21 16.62
CA PRO A 237 24.21 10.25 15.83
C PRO A 237 23.97 10.07 14.31
N VAL A 238 25.03 10.26 13.51
CA VAL A 238 25.02 10.09 12.04
C VAL A 238 24.74 8.62 11.76
N ALA A 239 23.73 8.33 10.93
CA ALA A 239 23.47 6.98 10.48
C ALA A 239 24.13 6.76 9.11
N GLY A 240 25.34 6.20 9.09
CA GLY A 240 26.12 5.92 7.88
C GLY A 240 27.49 6.61 7.85
N ARG A 241 28.32 6.29 6.84
CA ARG A 241 29.61 6.97 6.64
C ARG A 241 29.38 8.41 6.12
N PRO A 242 30.16 9.40 6.59
CA PRO A 242 30.01 10.81 6.22
C PRO A 242 30.29 11.12 4.76
#